data_AF-A0A0S8KBZ1-F1
#
_entry.id   AF-A0A0S8KBZ1-F1
#
_cell.length_a   1.000
_cell.length_b   1.000
_cell.length_c   1.000
_cell.angle_alpha   90.00
_cell.angle_beta   90.00
_cell.angle_gamma   90.00
#
_symmetry.space_group_name_H-M   'P 1'
#
loop_
_entity.id
_entity.type
_entity.pdbx_description
1 polymer ?
#
loop_
_entity_poly.entity_id
_entity_poly.type
_entity_poly.pdbx_seq_one_letter_code
_entity_poly.pdbx_strand_id
1 'polypeptide(L)'
;MMGTPQNKELLRRIDLLTPEGEGAHPDDLLIALRAESEAGAQEALDQIQQWLAQQQVPKPVGEVSPPRTLGSALDRMPEANLVLISLPGQYVRWEAQKALEKGRHVMIFSDNVSIEDEVALKAQAN
;
A
#
# COMPACT_ATOMS: atom_id res chain seq x y z
N MET A 1 -1.36 -0.49 -9.91
CA MET A 1 -2.03 -1.15 -8.76
C MET A 1 -1.39 -2.52 -8.54
N MET A 2 -1.47 -3.12 -7.36
CA MET A 2 -0.90 -4.45 -7.13
C MET A 2 -1.78 -5.55 -7.76
N GLY A 3 -1.21 -6.69 -8.14
CA GLY A 3 -1.91 -7.82 -8.77
C GLY A 3 -2.85 -8.61 -7.85
N THR A 4 -3.45 -7.98 -6.84
CA THR A 4 -4.37 -8.64 -5.91
C THR A 4 -5.68 -9.06 -6.61
N PRO A 5 -6.38 -10.09 -6.12
CA PRO A 5 -7.65 -10.54 -6.71
C PRO A 5 -8.68 -9.41 -6.89
N GLN A 6 -8.74 -8.49 -5.92
CA GLN A 6 -9.64 -7.34 -5.92
C GLN A 6 -9.27 -6.32 -7.01
N ASN A 7 -7.97 -6.06 -7.16
CA ASN A 7 -7.45 -5.16 -8.17
C ASN A 7 -7.68 -5.70 -9.58
N LYS A 8 -7.52 -7.01 -9.77
CA LYS A 8 -7.87 -7.69 -11.03
C LYS A 8 -9.37 -7.60 -11.32
N GLU A 9 -10.22 -7.83 -10.33
CA GLU A 9 -11.68 -7.69 -10.49
C GLU A 9 -12.08 -6.26 -10.88
N LEU A 10 -11.42 -5.24 -10.31
CA LEU A 10 -11.64 -3.86 -10.72
C LEU A 10 -11.23 -3.63 -12.18
N LEU A 11 -10.05 -4.10 -12.60
CA LEU A 11 -9.59 -4.02 -13.99
C LEU A 11 -10.53 -4.74 -14.96
N ARG A 12 -11.11 -5.87 -14.55
CA ARG A 12 -12.09 -6.63 -15.34
C ARG A 12 -13.37 -5.82 -15.59
N ARG A 13 -13.88 -5.14 -14.55
CA ARG A 13 -15.10 -4.32 -14.64
C ARG A 13 -14.98 -3.12 -15.58
N ILE A 14 -13.76 -2.58 -15.72
CA ILE A 14 -13.47 -1.43 -16.58
C ILE A 14 -12.91 -1.83 -17.95
N ASP A 15 -12.89 -3.13 -18.25
CA ASP A 15 -12.40 -3.70 -19.51
C ASP A 15 -10.94 -3.32 -19.80
N LEU A 16 -10.10 -3.47 -18.78
CA LEU A 16 -8.65 -3.22 -18.83
C LEU A 16 -7.82 -4.41 -18.34
N LEU A 17 -8.44 -5.52 -17.95
CA LEU A 17 -7.73 -6.73 -17.56
C LEU A 17 -7.44 -7.60 -18.80
N THR A 18 -6.16 -7.72 -19.13
CA THR A 18 -5.68 -8.61 -20.21
C THR A 18 -5.36 -10.02 -19.66
N PRO A 19 -5.19 -11.04 -20.53
CA PRO A 19 -4.77 -12.38 -20.11
C PRO A 19 -3.46 -12.38 -19.32
N GLU A 20 -2.51 -11.52 -19.67
CA GLU A 20 -1.25 -11.33 -18.93
C GLU A 20 -1.51 -10.80 -17.52
N GLY A 21 -2.44 -9.86 -17.37
CA GLY A 21 -2.86 -9.32 -16.08
C GLY A 21 -3.56 -10.34 -15.18
N GLU A 22 -4.27 -11.31 -15.75
CA GLU A 22 -4.89 -12.42 -15.00
C GLU A 22 -3.83 -13.31 -14.33
N GLY A 23 -2.66 -13.47 -14.98
CA GLY A 23 -1.55 -14.28 -14.48
C GLY A 23 -0.70 -13.65 -13.37
N ALA A 24 -0.84 -12.34 -13.11
CA ALA A 24 0.00 -11.63 -12.14
C ALA A 24 -0.19 -12.10 -10.69
N HIS A 25 0.88 -12.14 -9.89
CA HIS A 25 0.79 -12.43 -8.45
C HIS A 25 0.28 -11.19 -7.66
N PRO A 26 -0.32 -11.36 -6.47
CA PRO A 26 -0.66 -10.25 -5.57
C PRO A 26 0.43 -9.21 -5.32
N ASP A 27 1.70 -9.59 -5.43
CA ASP A 27 2.87 -8.72 -5.19
C ASP A 27 3.42 -8.07 -6.47
N ASP A 28 2.84 -8.36 -7.64
CA ASP A 28 3.27 -7.78 -8.90
C ASP A 28 2.61 -6.40 -9.11
N LEU A 29 3.35 -5.45 -9.68
CA LEU A 29 2.82 -4.17 -10.09
C LEU A 29 2.11 -4.32 -11.45
N LEU A 30 0.80 -4.14 -11.47
CA LEU A 30 -0.01 -4.02 -12.68
C LEU A 30 -0.18 -2.56 -13.09
N ILE A 31 0.10 -2.29 -14.37
CA ILE A 31 -0.16 -1.01 -15.04
C ILE A 31 -1.00 -1.30 -16.27
N ALA A 32 -2.25 -0.86 -16.26
CA ALA A 32 -3.15 -1.01 -17.40
C ALA A 32 -3.31 0.34 -18.12
N LEU A 33 -3.22 0.32 -19.45
CA LEU A 33 -3.28 1.50 -20.29
C LEU A 33 -4.20 1.26 -21.49
N ARG A 34 -4.99 2.27 -21.84
CA ARG A 34 -5.82 2.31 -23.05
C ARG A 34 -5.40 3.54 -23.85
N ALA A 35 -5.02 3.33 -25.09
CA ALA A 35 -4.57 4.39 -25.98
C ALA A 35 -5.41 4.39 -27.26
N GLU A 36 -5.56 5.56 -27.88
CA GLU A 36 -6.26 5.72 -29.15
C GLU A 36 -5.45 5.23 -30.36
N SER A 37 -4.13 5.05 -30.18
CA SER A 37 -3.22 4.53 -31.20
C SER A 37 -2.08 3.73 -30.57
N GLU A 38 -1.48 2.85 -31.37
CA GLU A 38 -0.30 2.06 -30.97
C GLU A 38 0.90 2.96 -30.66
N ALA A 39 1.09 4.04 -31.43
CA ALA A 39 2.14 5.03 -31.17
C ALA A 39 1.96 5.70 -29.79
N GLY A 40 0.73 6.07 -29.43
CA GLY A 40 0.44 6.64 -28.12
C GLY A 40 0.60 5.64 -26.98
N ALA A 41 0.30 4.36 -27.21
CA ALA A 41 0.57 3.30 -26.24
C ALA A 41 2.08 3.13 -25.99
N GLN A 42 2.88 3.16 -27.06
CA GLN A 42 4.33 3.03 -26.95
C GLN A 42 4.96 4.23 -26.23
N GLU A 43 4.53 5.46 -26.55
CA GLU A 43 5.02 6.66 -25.87
C GLU A 43 4.70 6.63 -24.37
N ALA A 44 3.50 6.18 -24.00
CA ALA A 44 3.13 6.03 -22.60
C ALA A 44 3.99 4.96 -21.89
N LEU A 45 4.23 3.82 -22.54
CA LEU A 45 5.10 2.77 -22.01
C LEU A 45 6.53 3.27 -21.77
N ASP A 46 7.10 4.02 -22.70
CA ASP A 46 8.46 4.57 -22.59
C ASP A 46 8.55 5.54 -21.39
N GLN A 47 7.55 6.41 -21.21
CA GLN A 47 7.49 7.31 -20.05
C GLN A 47 7.34 6.57 -18.73
N ILE A 48 6.48 5.54 -18.68
CA ILE A 48 6.31 4.69 -17.49
C ILE A 48 7.64 4.02 -17.11
N GLN A 49 8.36 3.45 -18.08
CA GLN A 49 9.67 2.84 -17.85
C GLN A 49 10.68 3.87 -17.32
N GLN A 50 10.69 5.07 -17.88
CA GLN A 50 11.57 6.15 -17.42
C GLN A 50 11.27 6.53 -15.96
N TRP A 51 9.99 6.67 -15.57
CA TRP A 51 9.61 6.98 -14.20
C TRP A 51 9.97 5.87 -13.21
N LEU A 52 9.75 4.61 -13.59
CA LEU A 52 10.14 3.47 -12.76
C LEU A 52 11.66 3.42 -12.55
N ALA A 53 12.45 3.78 -13.56
CA ALA A 53 13.90 3.85 -13.46
C ALA A 53 14.40 5.03 -12.58
N GLN A 54 13.70 6.16 -12.57
CA GLN A 54 14.08 7.36 -11.82
C GLN A 54 13.87 7.26 -10.30
N GLN A 55 13.09 6.28 -9.81
CA GLN A 55 12.81 6.15 -8.36
C GLN A 55 14.01 5.75 -7.50
N GLN A 56 15.19 5.52 -8.08
CA GLN A 56 16.43 5.33 -7.32
C GLN A 56 17.14 6.67 -7.02
N VAL A 57 16.44 7.64 -6.43
CA VAL A 57 17.14 8.81 -5.88
C VAL A 57 17.98 8.32 -4.69
N PRO A 58 19.32 8.43 -4.73
CA PRO A 58 20.16 8.07 -3.61
C PRO A 58 19.75 8.92 -2.41
N LYS A 59 19.50 8.27 -1.27
CA LYS A 59 19.19 9.00 -0.03
C LYS A 59 20.35 9.96 0.27
N PRO A 60 20.08 11.21 0.69
CA PRO A 60 21.13 12.13 1.11
C PRO A 60 22.00 11.47 2.18
N VAL A 61 23.32 11.52 1.99
CA VAL A 61 24.29 11.03 2.97
C VAL A 61 24.11 11.83 4.27
N GLY A 62 23.61 11.18 5.32
CA GLY A 62 23.39 11.81 6.64
C GLY A 62 21.97 11.68 7.20
N GLU A 63 20.98 11.27 6.41
CA GLU A 63 19.64 11.00 6.95
C GLU A 63 19.61 9.67 7.72
N VAL A 64 19.17 9.74 8.98
CA VAL A 64 18.96 8.54 9.81
C VAL A 64 17.94 7.66 9.11
N SER A 65 18.32 6.42 8.81
CA SER A 65 17.41 5.48 8.15
C SER A 65 16.07 5.41 8.88
N PRO A 66 14.94 5.47 8.17
CA PRO A 66 13.62 5.45 8.80
C PRO A 66 13.46 4.19 9.66
N PRO A 67 12.75 4.29 10.79
CA PRO A 67 12.51 3.16 11.66
C PRO A 67 11.79 2.04 10.89
N ARG A 68 12.19 0.79 11.10
CA ARG A 68 11.61 -0.37 10.41
C ARG A 68 10.48 -1.03 11.18
N THR A 69 10.26 -0.62 12.44
CA THR A 69 9.24 -1.18 13.32
C THR A 69 8.54 -0.05 14.07
N LEU A 70 7.28 -0.27 14.44
CA LEU A 70 6.54 0.66 15.29
C LEU A 70 7.27 0.93 16.62
N GLY A 71 7.94 -0.08 17.19
CA GLY A 71 8.76 0.10 18.40
C GLY A 71 9.88 1.12 18.20
N SER A 72 10.74 0.89 17.21
CA SER A 72 11.85 1.82 16.91
C SER A 72 11.38 3.21 16.46
N ALA A 73 10.18 3.32 15.90
CA ALA A 73 9.57 4.60 15.58
C ALA A 73 9.15 5.35 16.86
N LEU A 74 8.50 4.67 17.79
CA LEU A 74 8.08 5.26 19.06
C LEU A 74 9.25 5.56 20.00
N ASP A 75 10.35 4.81 19.92
CA ASP A 75 11.58 5.13 20.66
C ASP A 75 12.18 6.47 20.18
N ARG A 76 12.04 6.77 18.89
CA ARG A 76 12.51 8.02 18.27
C ARG A 76 11.53 9.18 18.44
N MET A 77 10.23 8.90 18.56
CA MET A 77 9.18 9.90 18.71
C MET A 77 8.20 9.48 19.83
N PRO A 78 8.61 9.53 21.11
CA PRO A 78 7.80 9.04 22.22
C PRO A 78 6.48 9.78 22.41
N GLU A 79 6.39 11.03 21.94
CA GLU A 79 5.23 11.92 22.02
C GLU A 79 4.17 11.66 20.94
N ALA A 80 4.47 10.85 19.92
CA ALA A 80 3.55 10.56 18.82
C ALA A 80 2.25 9.93 19.32
N ASN A 81 1.11 10.62 19.21
CA ASN A 81 -0.17 10.15 19.76
C ASN A 81 -1.08 9.44 18.73
N LEU A 82 -0.71 9.44 17.45
CA LEU A 82 -1.49 8.87 16.35
C LEU A 82 -0.61 7.99 15.46
N VAL A 83 -1.17 6.84 15.05
CA VAL A 83 -0.59 5.93 14.06
C VAL A 83 -1.54 5.83 12.86
N LEU A 84 -1.07 6.23 11.68
CA LEU A 84 -1.78 6.07 10.42
C LEU A 84 -1.40 4.74 9.76
N ILE A 85 -2.38 3.87 9.49
CA ILE A 85 -2.17 2.52 8.95
C ILE A 85 -2.73 2.43 7.53
N SER A 86 -1.83 2.19 6.58
CA SER A 86 -2.10 2.03 5.14
C SER A 86 -1.47 0.73 4.61
N LEU A 87 -1.77 -0.39 5.28
CA LEU A 87 -1.29 -1.73 4.93
C LEU A 87 -2.40 -2.50 4.19
N PRO A 88 -2.09 -3.59 3.48
CA PRO A 88 -3.14 -4.51 3.04
C PRO A 88 -4.00 -4.97 4.21
N GLY A 89 -5.34 -4.94 4.06
CA GLY A 89 -6.31 -5.15 5.13
C GLY A 89 -6.04 -6.35 6.04
N GLN A 90 -5.61 -7.48 5.47
CA GLN A 90 -5.26 -8.71 6.20
C GLN A 90 -4.15 -8.54 7.26
N TYR A 91 -3.33 -7.49 7.15
CA TYR A 91 -2.24 -7.20 8.08
C TYR A 91 -2.57 -6.10 9.10
N VAL A 92 -3.68 -5.37 8.90
CA VAL A 92 -4.02 -4.18 9.69
C VAL A 92 -4.23 -4.52 11.16
N ARG A 93 -4.93 -5.62 11.45
CA ARG A 93 -5.21 -6.07 12.82
C ARG A 93 -3.93 -6.08 13.67
N TRP A 94 -2.87 -6.70 13.16
CA TRP A 94 -1.63 -6.92 13.91
C TRP A 94 -0.90 -5.62 14.25
N GLU A 95 -0.85 -4.67 13.33
CA GLU A 95 -0.17 -3.38 13.57
C GLU A 95 -1.05 -2.42 14.39
N ALA A 96 -2.36 -2.44 14.19
CA ALA A 96 -3.30 -1.63 14.97
C ALA A 96 -3.32 -2.05 16.43
N GLN A 97 -3.33 -3.36 16.72
CA GLN A 97 -3.28 -3.87 18.10
C GLN A 97 -2.00 -3.43 18.82
N LYS A 98 -0.84 -3.54 18.17
CA LYS A 98 0.44 -3.08 18.75
C LYS A 98 0.44 -1.58 19.07
N ALA A 99 -0.22 -0.77 18.24
CA ALA A 99 -0.35 0.67 18.49
C ALA A 99 -1.27 0.96 19.67
N LEU A 100 -2.43 0.29 19.73
CA LEU A 100 -3.38 0.41 20.84
C LEU A 100 -2.79 -0.05 22.18
N GLU A 101 -2.08 -1.18 22.20
CA GLU A 101 -1.37 -1.69 23.38
C GLU A 101 -0.33 -0.71 23.92
N LYS A 102 0.23 0.14 23.05
CA LYS A 102 1.18 1.20 23.40
C LYS A 102 0.51 2.54 23.68
N GLY A 103 -0.82 2.55 23.85
CA GLY A 103 -1.61 3.73 24.19
C GLY A 103 -1.69 4.77 23.08
N ARG A 104 -1.56 4.37 21.80
CA ARG A 104 -1.60 5.28 20.66
C ARG A 104 -2.95 5.21 19.96
N HIS A 105 -3.46 6.36 19.51
CA HIS A 105 -4.64 6.39 18.64
C HIS A 105 -4.27 5.83 17.27
N VAL A 106 -5.24 5.21 16.60
CA VAL A 106 -5.06 4.64 15.26
C VAL A 106 -6.06 5.22 14.29
N MET A 107 -5.56 5.61 13.12
CA MET A 107 -6.37 5.91 11.94
C MET A 107 -6.06 4.83 10.90
N ILE A 108 -7.07 4.06 10.52
CA ILE A 108 -6.93 3.00 9.51
C ILE A 108 -7.47 3.54 8.20
N PHE A 109 -6.59 3.80 7.25
CA PHE A 109 -6.93 4.15 5.86
C PHE A 109 -7.06 2.90 4.97
N SER A 110 -6.65 1.76 5.50
CA SER A 110 -6.56 0.50 4.78
C SER A 110 -7.95 -0.07 4.47
N ASP A 111 -8.17 -0.48 3.23
CA ASP A 111 -9.37 -1.21 2.82
C ASP A 111 -9.28 -2.72 3.13
N ASN A 112 -10.43 -3.40 3.10
CA ASN A 112 -10.57 -4.86 3.26
C ASN A 112 -10.07 -5.40 4.61
N VAL A 113 -10.28 -4.64 5.68
CA VAL A 113 -10.22 -5.15 7.05
C VAL A 113 -11.51 -5.92 7.33
N SER A 114 -11.43 -7.10 7.95
CA SER A 114 -12.63 -7.85 8.28
C SER A 114 -13.49 -7.08 9.29
N ILE A 115 -14.81 -7.25 9.22
CA ILE A 115 -15.73 -6.59 10.18
C ILE A 115 -15.43 -7.06 11.60
N GLU A 116 -15.08 -8.34 11.75
CA GLU A 116 -14.69 -8.94 13.01
C GLU A 116 -13.45 -8.27 13.61
N ASP A 117 -12.44 -8.00 12.77
CA ASP A 117 -11.23 -7.27 13.19
C ASP A 117 -11.54 -5.81 13.53
N GLU A 118 -12.36 -5.13 12.72
CA GLU A 118 -12.77 -3.75 12.99
C GLU A 118 -13.49 -3.64 14.33
N VAL A 119 -14.46 -4.52 14.59
CA VAL A 119 -15.20 -4.58 15.86
C VAL A 119 -14.25 -4.85 17.02
N ALA A 120 -13.34 -5.83 16.89
CA ALA A 120 -12.37 -6.15 17.94
C ALA A 120 -11.44 -4.98 18.25
N LEU A 121 -10.93 -4.28 17.23
CA LEU A 121 -10.06 -3.12 17.38
C LEU A 121 -10.78 -1.95 18.05
N LYS A 122 -12.04 -1.67 17.65
CA LYS A 122 -12.86 -0.63 18.28
C LYS A 122 -13.18 -0.97 19.74
N ALA A 123 -13.47 -2.23 20.04
CA ALA A 123 -13.72 -2.67 21.41
C ALA A 123 -12.48 -2.54 22.30
N GLN A 124 -11.29 -2.79 21.76
CA GLN A 124 -10.02 -2.59 22.46
C GLN A 124 -9.66 -1.11 22.67
N ALA A 125 -10.09 -0.22 21.77
CA ALA A 125 -9.80 1.21 21.83
C ALA A 125 -10.71 2.00 22.78
N ASN A 126 -11.79 1.38 23.29
CA ASN A 126 -12.71 1.94 24.28
C ASN A 126 -12.22 1.71 25.71
#